data_AF-Q98CG1-F1
#
_entry.id   AF-Q98CG1-F1
#
_cell.length_a   1.000
_cell.length_b   1.000
_cell.length_c   1.000
_cell.angle_alpha   90.00
_cell.angle_beta   90.00
_cell.angle_gamma   90.00
#
_symmetry.space_group_name_H-M   'P 1'
#
loop_
_entity.id
_entity.type
_entity.pdbx_description
1 polymer ?
#
loop_
_entity_poly.entity_id
_entity_poly.type
_entity_poly.pdbx_seq_one_letter_code
_entity_poly.pdbx_strand_id
1 'polypeptide(L)'
;MMKTLSALIAIAALFGGAQLFHDGNGKSVAEEVTPTDTYRLVANGDEGACAVSRGAEISDGLSLLTVAPTCRRLMPGIERAKFWREQNDGTVAFSANGIDPIVTFSVADGDGYESYAPATPLLSLAGDRRTGD
;
A
#
# COMPACT_ATOMS: atom_id res chain seq x y z
N MET A 1 38.00 -16.69 34.94
CA MET A 1 38.48 -17.85 34.16
C MET A 1 38.43 -17.47 32.69
N MET A 2 39.57 -17.41 32.01
CA MET A 2 39.76 -16.80 30.69
C MET A 2 39.18 -17.61 29.52
N LYS A 3 38.86 -16.92 28.42
CA LYS A 3 39.40 -17.27 27.10
C LYS A 3 39.40 -16.07 26.13
N THR A 4 40.59 -15.49 25.98
CA THR A 4 41.06 -14.66 24.85
C THR A 4 41.05 -15.51 23.56
N LEU A 5 41.02 -15.01 22.32
CA LEU A 5 41.92 -14.05 21.66
C LEU A 5 41.27 -13.50 20.39
N SER A 6 41.50 -12.22 20.14
CA SER A 6 41.41 -11.56 18.83
C SER A 6 42.45 -12.14 17.85
N ALA A 7 42.12 -12.19 16.56
CA ALA A 7 43.10 -12.32 15.49
C ALA A 7 42.72 -11.40 14.31
N LEU A 8 43.60 -10.43 14.06
CA LEU A 8 43.63 -9.52 12.93
C LEU A 8 44.23 -10.25 11.71
N ILE A 9 43.64 -10.09 10.53
CA ILE A 9 44.35 -10.30 9.26
C ILE A 9 44.12 -9.07 8.38
N ALA A 10 45.21 -8.35 8.14
CA ALA A 10 45.34 -7.29 7.15
C ALA A 10 46.05 -7.87 5.93
N ILE A 11 45.51 -7.64 4.72
CA ILE A 11 46.30 -7.67 3.48
C ILE A 11 45.87 -6.49 2.60
N ALA A 12 46.88 -5.79 2.09
CA ALA A 12 46.83 -4.50 1.42
C ALA A 12 46.51 -4.59 -0.09
N ALA A 13 46.12 -3.41 -0.60
CA ALA A 13 45.57 -3.04 -1.90
C ALA A 13 46.44 -3.26 -3.14
N LEU A 14 45.81 -3.33 -4.34
CA LEU A 14 46.36 -2.81 -5.61
C LEU A 14 45.24 -2.35 -6.59
N PHE A 15 45.21 -1.04 -6.82
CA PHE A 15 44.84 -0.25 -8.02
C PHE A 15 43.53 -0.48 -8.81
N GLY A 16 42.79 0.62 -9.02
CA GLY A 16 42.03 0.84 -10.26
C GLY A 16 40.91 1.86 -10.19
N GLY A 17 41.17 3.11 -10.57
CA GLY A 17 40.15 4.03 -11.09
C GLY A 17 39.88 5.28 -10.26
N ALA A 18 40.59 6.37 -10.56
CA ALA A 18 40.07 7.70 -10.30
C ALA A 18 38.96 7.98 -11.32
N GLN A 19 37.70 7.85 -10.91
CA GLN A 19 36.58 8.46 -11.63
C GLN A 19 36.27 9.79 -10.93
N LEU A 20 36.83 10.85 -11.50
CA LEU A 20 36.46 12.22 -11.17
C LEU A 20 35.04 12.46 -11.72
N PHE A 21 34.03 12.25 -10.88
CA PHE A 21 32.72 12.86 -11.08
C PHE A 21 32.55 13.94 -10.02
N HIS A 22 32.94 15.14 -10.43
CA HIS A 22 32.44 16.36 -9.84
C HIS A 22 31.12 16.66 -10.52
N ASP A 23 29.99 16.38 -9.87
CA ASP A 23 28.76 17.09 -10.18
C ASP A 23 27.77 17.04 -9.02
N GLY A 24 27.19 18.20 -8.73
CA GLY A 24 25.94 18.33 -8.01
C GLY A 24 25.97 18.11 -6.50
N ASN A 25 26.06 19.22 -5.77
CA ASN A 25 25.34 19.39 -4.51
C ASN A 25 23.82 19.25 -4.75
N GLY A 26 23.38 18.02 -4.96
CA GLY A 26 21.99 17.63 -5.00
C GLY A 26 21.73 16.84 -3.75
N LYS A 27 21.28 17.51 -2.68
CA LYS A 27 20.59 16.88 -1.58
C LYS A 27 19.33 16.24 -2.20
N SER A 28 19.48 15.04 -2.75
CA SER A 28 18.37 14.19 -3.14
C SER A 28 17.68 13.86 -1.83
N VAL A 29 16.70 14.68 -1.48
CA VAL A 29 15.61 14.22 -0.66
C VAL A 29 14.98 13.15 -1.54
N ALA A 30 15.42 11.90 -1.34
CA ALA A 30 14.61 10.77 -1.71
C ALA A 30 13.32 11.01 -0.96
N GLU A 31 12.34 11.58 -1.64
CA GLU A 31 10.97 11.58 -1.19
C GLU A 31 10.68 10.10 -1.03
N GLU A 32 10.65 9.65 0.22
CA GLU A 32 10.27 8.31 0.57
C GLU A 32 8.82 8.19 0.09
N VAL A 33 8.67 7.74 -1.17
CA VAL A 33 7.37 7.43 -1.74
C VAL A 33 6.88 6.29 -0.89
N THR A 34 6.05 6.62 0.11
CA THR A 34 5.30 5.64 0.86
C THR A 34 4.65 4.75 -0.19
N PRO A 35 4.94 3.42 -0.18
CA PRO A 35 4.42 2.52 -1.21
C PRO A 35 2.92 2.73 -1.33
N THR A 36 2.47 3.12 -2.53
CA THR A 36 1.05 3.21 -2.81
C THR A 36 0.57 1.81 -3.11
N ASP A 37 -0.18 1.22 -2.19
CA ASP A 37 -0.80 -0.08 -2.40
C ASP A 37 -1.97 0.09 -3.36
N THR A 38 -1.88 -0.59 -4.51
CA THR A 38 -2.95 -0.59 -5.51
C THR A 38 -3.71 -1.89 -5.42
N TYR A 39 -5.04 -1.77 -5.46
CA TYR A 39 -5.98 -2.84 -5.32
C TYR A 39 -6.92 -2.87 -6.52
N ARG A 40 -7.33 -4.07 -6.90
CA ARG A 40 -8.41 -4.32 -7.83
C ARG A 40 -9.70 -4.54 -7.04
N LEU A 41 -10.71 -3.71 -7.29
CA LEU A 41 -12.05 -3.87 -6.74
C LEU A 41 -12.96 -4.53 -7.78
N VAL A 42 -13.70 -5.56 -7.35
CA VAL A 42 -14.70 -6.28 -8.14
C VAL A 42 -16.01 -6.38 -7.37
N ALA A 43 -17.13 -6.49 -8.08
CA ALA A 43 -18.39 -6.91 -7.49
C ALA A 43 -18.64 -8.39 -7.83
N ASN A 44 -19.06 -9.19 -6.85
CA ASN A 44 -19.35 -10.60 -7.07
C ASN A 44 -20.48 -10.76 -8.08
N GLY A 45 -20.24 -11.60 -9.10
CA GLY A 45 -21.15 -11.79 -10.23
C GLY A 45 -21.04 -10.74 -11.34
N ASP A 46 -20.15 -9.75 -11.21
CA ASP A 46 -19.86 -8.77 -12.26
C ASP A 46 -18.52 -9.07 -12.95
N GLU A 47 -18.43 -8.83 -14.25
CA GLU A 47 -17.18 -9.02 -15.03
C GLU A 47 -16.27 -7.78 -14.99
N GLY A 48 -16.80 -6.66 -14.49
CA GLY A 48 -16.11 -5.38 -14.37
C GLY A 48 -15.20 -5.30 -13.16
N ALA A 49 -14.20 -4.44 -13.29
CA ALA A 49 -13.32 -4.07 -12.18
C ALA A 49 -12.90 -2.62 -12.29
N CYS A 50 -12.42 -2.09 -11.18
CA CYS A 50 -11.80 -0.78 -11.14
C CYS A 50 -10.63 -0.76 -10.15
N ALA A 51 -9.79 0.26 -10.25
CA ALA A 51 -8.64 0.44 -9.40
C ALA A 51 -8.98 1.27 -8.15
N VAL A 52 -8.37 0.90 -7.03
CA VAL A 52 -8.37 1.64 -5.77
C VAL A 52 -6.91 1.71 -5.30
N SER A 53 -6.47 2.87 -4.80
CA SER A 53 -5.11 3.05 -4.31
C SER A 53 -5.11 3.63 -2.90
N ARG A 54 -4.47 2.94 -1.96
CA ARG A 54 -4.17 3.45 -0.62
C ARG A 54 -2.92 4.32 -0.71
N GLY A 55 -3.06 5.58 -0.33
CA GLY A 55 -1.96 6.54 -0.26
C GLY A 55 -1.36 6.61 1.15
N ALA A 56 -0.67 7.72 1.43
CA ALA A 56 -0.03 7.94 2.72
C ALA A 56 -0.99 7.85 3.91
N GLU A 57 -0.49 7.29 5.01
CA GLU A 57 -1.15 7.35 6.30
C GLU A 57 -1.05 8.76 6.89
N ILE A 58 -2.17 9.30 7.36
CA ILE A 58 -2.28 10.67 7.89
C ILE A 58 -2.54 10.70 9.40
N SER A 59 -3.02 9.59 9.96
CA SER A 59 -3.16 9.35 11.40
C SER A 59 -3.33 7.85 11.62
N ASP A 60 -3.21 7.38 12.87
CA ASP A 60 -3.36 5.97 13.25
C ASP A 60 -4.50 5.23 12.52
N GLY A 61 -4.12 4.31 11.63
CA GLY A 61 -5.01 3.49 10.80
C GLY A 61 -5.77 4.22 9.69
N LEU A 62 -5.61 5.54 9.55
CA LEU A 62 -6.29 6.37 8.55
C LEU A 62 -5.32 6.79 7.44
N SER A 63 -5.57 6.32 6.23
CA SER A 63 -4.82 6.66 5.03
C SER A 63 -5.67 7.42 4.01
N LEU A 64 -5.00 8.19 3.14
CA LEU A 64 -5.63 8.73 1.95
C LEU A 64 -6.05 7.59 1.01
N LEU A 65 -7.15 7.78 0.29
CA LEU A 65 -7.68 6.80 -0.66
C LEU A 65 -8.01 7.49 -1.98
N THR A 66 -7.55 6.88 -3.08
CA THR A 66 -8.00 7.23 -4.42
C THR A 66 -8.83 6.10 -4.99
N VAL A 67 -10.09 6.39 -5.34
CA VAL A 67 -10.99 5.44 -5.99
C VAL A 67 -11.19 5.86 -7.43
N ALA A 68 -10.93 4.96 -8.39
CA ALA A 68 -11.11 5.27 -9.79
C ALA A 68 -12.58 5.67 -10.08
N PRO A 69 -12.84 6.72 -10.87
CA PRO A 69 -14.22 7.15 -11.15
C PRO A 69 -15.10 6.08 -11.80
N THR A 70 -14.49 5.06 -12.44
CA THR A 70 -15.17 3.91 -13.03
C THR A 70 -15.77 2.95 -12.00
N CYS A 71 -15.33 3.00 -10.74
CA CYS A 71 -15.87 2.17 -9.65
C CYS A 71 -17.36 2.44 -9.37
N ARG A 72 -17.89 3.60 -9.79
CA ARG A 72 -19.33 3.90 -9.73
C ARG A 72 -20.21 2.85 -10.43
N ARG A 73 -19.64 2.12 -11.39
CA ARG A 73 -20.35 1.03 -12.11
C ARG A 73 -20.52 -0.22 -11.25
N LEU A 74 -19.57 -0.47 -10.33
CA LEU A 74 -19.64 -1.60 -9.40
C LEU A 74 -20.55 -1.26 -8.22
N MET A 75 -20.34 -0.08 -7.60
CA MET A 75 -21.17 0.40 -6.50
C MET A 75 -21.34 1.92 -6.60
N PRO A 76 -22.53 2.42 -6.99
CA PRO A 76 -22.77 3.85 -7.11
C PRO A 76 -22.47 4.60 -5.80
N GLY A 77 -21.58 5.59 -5.88
CA GLY A 77 -21.20 6.43 -4.76
C GLY A 77 -19.91 6.02 -4.05
N ILE A 78 -19.34 4.86 -4.37
CA ILE A 78 -18.04 4.45 -3.83
C ILE A 78 -16.91 5.39 -4.29
N GLU A 79 -17.04 5.98 -5.48
CA GLU A 79 -16.06 6.92 -6.05
C GLU A 79 -15.90 8.22 -5.23
N ARG A 80 -16.80 8.45 -4.26
CA ARG A 80 -16.71 9.57 -3.32
C ARG A 80 -15.78 9.30 -2.15
N ALA A 81 -15.37 8.05 -1.92
CA ALA A 81 -14.48 7.71 -0.83
C ALA A 81 -13.09 8.32 -1.05
N LYS A 82 -12.52 8.86 0.04
CA LYS A 82 -11.24 9.57 0.08
C LYS A 82 -10.32 9.09 1.20
N PHE A 83 -10.85 8.25 2.09
CA PHE A 83 -10.13 7.75 3.23
C PHE A 83 -10.30 6.24 3.35
N TRP A 84 -9.20 5.58 3.64
CA TRP A 84 -9.10 4.19 4.06
C TRP A 84 -8.88 4.18 5.57
N ARG A 85 -9.74 3.50 6.32
CA ARG A 85 -9.55 3.31 7.77
C ARG A 85 -9.40 1.82 8.07
N GLU A 86 -8.22 1.44 8.52
CA GLU A 86 -7.95 0.13 9.09
C GLU A 86 -8.24 0.16 10.58
N GLN A 87 -9.00 -0.82 11.05
CA GLN A 87 -9.41 -0.96 12.45
C GLN A 87 -8.54 -2.02 13.14
N ASN A 88 -8.54 -2.01 14.48
CA ASN A 88 -7.75 -2.95 15.28
C ASN A 88 -8.11 -4.44 15.07
N ASP A 89 -9.31 -4.71 14.53
CA ASP A 89 -9.76 -6.06 14.18
C ASP A 89 -9.42 -6.46 12.73
N GLY A 90 -8.65 -5.62 12.02
CA GLY A 90 -8.26 -5.82 10.63
C GLY A 90 -9.35 -5.45 9.62
N THR A 91 -10.52 -4.99 10.06
CA THR A 91 -11.54 -4.49 9.13
C THR A 91 -11.10 -3.17 8.50
N VAL A 92 -11.59 -2.92 7.29
CA VAL A 92 -11.27 -1.73 6.53
C VAL A 92 -12.55 -1.00 6.16
N ALA A 93 -12.60 0.31 6.40
CA ALA A 93 -13.71 1.17 6.00
C ALA A 93 -13.26 2.22 4.98
N PHE A 94 -14.01 2.36 3.90
CA PHE A 94 -13.86 3.48 2.97
C PHE A 94 -14.86 4.56 3.34
N SER A 95 -14.41 5.81 3.44
CA SER A 95 -15.27 6.94 3.80
C SER A 95 -14.91 8.19 3.02
N ALA A 96 -15.87 9.12 2.90
CA ALA A 96 -15.63 10.43 2.29
C ALA A 96 -14.95 11.42 3.24
N ASN A 97 -15.11 11.22 4.55
CA ASN A 97 -14.70 12.15 5.61
C ASN A 97 -13.79 11.54 6.69
N GLY A 98 -13.42 10.26 6.55
CA GLY A 98 -12.56 9.55 7.51
C GLY A 98 -13.31 8.93 8.70
N ILE A 99 -14.64 9.07 8.75
CA ILE A 99 -15.49 8.69 9.88
C ILE A 99 -16.66 7.81 9.43
N ASP A 100 -17.50 8.30 8.51
CA ASP A 100 -18.74 7.63 8.12
C ASP A 100 -18.50 6.65 6.96
N PRO A 101 -18.64 5.33 7.16
CA PRO A 101 -18.33 4.35 6.14
C PRO A 101 -19.33 4.38 4.98
N ILE A 102 -18.80 4.39 3.76
CA ILE A 102 -19.52 4.12 2.52
C ILE A 102 -19.55 2.60 2.26
N VAL A 103 -18.45 1.93 2.56
CA VAL A 103 -18.31 0.47 2.52
C VAL A 103 -17.34 0.00 3.59
N THR A 104 -17.61 -1.15 4.17
CA THR A 104 -16.75 -1.82 5.13
C THR A 104 -16.44 -3.24 4.67
N PHE A 105 -15.18 -3.63 4.83
CA PHE A 105 -14.62 -4.90 4.44
C PHE A 105 -14.03 -5.64 5.65
N SER A 106 -14.15 -6.96 5.61
CA SER A 106 -13.41 -7.88 6.47
C SER A 106 -12.22 -8.45 5.70
N VAL A 107 -11.21 -8.92 6.44
CA VAL A 107 -10.10 -9.69 5.87
C VAL A 107 -10.65 -10.95 5.22
N ALA A 108 -10.24 -11.19 3.97
CA ALA A 108 -10.53 -12.41 3.22
C ALA A 108 -9.28 -13.30 3.17
N ASP A 109 -9.38 -14.47 2.55
CA ASP A 109 -8.23 -15.36 2.39
C ASP A 109 -7.12 -14.69 1.55
N GLY A 110 -5.86 -14.82 1.98
CA GLY A 110 -4.70 -14.20 1.34
C GLY A 110 -4.52 -12.72 1.73
N ASP A 111 -4.17 -11.88 0.76
CA ASP A 111 -3.89 -10.44 0.96
C ASP A 111 -5.09 -9.56 0.53
N GLY A 112 -6.31 -10.09 0.68
CA GLY A 112 -7.53 -9.50 0.17
C GLY A 112 -8.56 -9.16 1.25
N TYR A 113 -9.60 -8.45 0.84
CA TYR A 113 -10.73 -8.08 1.68
C TYR A 113 -12.06 -8.36 0.95
N GLU A 114 -13.12 -8.60 1.71
CA GLU A 114 -14.48 -8.76 1.19
C GLU A 114 -15.47 -7.88 1.98
N SER A 115 -16.35 -7.17 1.27
CA SER A 115 -17.29 -6.25 1.89
C SER A 115 -18.38 -6.98 2.65
N TYR A 116 -18.85 -6.44 3.76
CA TYR A 116 -20.07 -6.94 4.41
C TYR A 116 -21.11 -5.83 4.67
N ALA A 117 -20.73 -4.57 4.47
CA ALA A 117 -21.63 -3.43 4.58
C ALA A 117 -21.33 -2.41 3.46
N PRO A 118 -22.30 -2.02 2.61
CA PRO A 118 -23.64 -2.59 2.53
C PRO A 118 -23.61 -4.07 2.10
N ALA A 119 -24.66 -4.83 2.41
CA ALA A 119 -24.71 -6.27 2.10
C ALA A 119 -24.73 -6.57 0.59
N THR A 120 -25.16 -5.61 -0.24
CA THR A 120 -25.19 -5.73 -1.70
C THR A 120 -24.80 -4.41 -2.36
N PRO A 121 -23.97 -4.42 -3.43
CA PRO A 121 -23.28 -5.58 -3.98
C PRO A 121 -22.21 -6.10 -3.01
N LEU A 122 -21.91 -7.40 -3.09
CA LEU A 122 -20.78 -7.99 -2.38
C LEU A 122 -19.52 -7.67 -3.19
N LEU A 123 -18.57 -6.95 -2.60
CA LEU A 123 -17.35 -6.47 -3.24
C LEU A 123 -16.13 -7.22 -2.72
N SER A 124 -15.22 -7.58 -3.61
CA SER A 124 -13.90 -8.11 -3.24
C SER A 124 -12.81 -7.12 -3.63
N LEU A 125 -11.84 -6.93 -2.73
CA LEU A 125 -10.70 -6.04 -2.91
C LEU A 125 -9.43 -6.89 -2.81
N ALA A 126 -8.69 -7.01 -3.91
CA ALA A 126 -7.46 -7.80 -3.95
C ALA A 126 -6.27 -6.90 -4.28
N GLY A 127 -5.17 -7.05 -3.54
CA GLY A 127 -3.92 -6.37 -3.86
C GLY A 127 -3.46 -6.73 -5.29
N ASP A 128 -3.03 -5.74 -6.05
CA ASP A 128 -2.46 -5.96 -7.38
C ASP A 128 -1.04 -6.52 -7.20
N ARG A 129 -0.94 -7.84 -6.95
CA ARG A 129 0.37 -8.51 -6.86
C ARG A 129 1.09 -8.31 -8.18
N ARG A 130 2.20 -7.55 -8.17
CA ARG A 130 3.20 -7.62 -9.22
C ARG A 130 3.68 -9.06 -9.29
N THR A 131 3.28 -9.77 -10.34
CA THR A 131 3.79 -11.10 -10.65
C THR A 131 5.25 -10.92 -11.11
N GLY A 132 6.19 -11.12 -10.20
CA GLY A 132 7.62 -11.04 -10.49
C GLY A 132 8.46 -10.70 -9.27
N ASP A 133 8.67 -11.68 -8.39
CA ASP A 133 9.89 -11.84 -7.61
C ASP A 133 10.31 -13.31 -7.67
#